data_AF-A0A418ZQV2-F1
#
_entry.id   AF-A0A418ZQV2-F1
#
_cell.length_a   1.000
_cell.length_b   1.000
_cell.length_c   1.000
_cell.angle_alpha   90.00
_cell.angle_beta   90.00
_cell.angle_gamma   90.00
#
_symmetry.space_group_name_H-M   'P 1'
#
loop_
_entity.id
_entity.type
_entity.pdbx_description
1 polymer ?
#
loop_
_entity_poly.entity_id
_entity_poly.type
_entity_poly.pdbx_seq_one_letter_code
_entity_poly.pdbx_strand_id
1 'polypeptide(L)'
;MWEDAVDPNAFLKTLHNYVFFEDGLTVGELMENLAPWAGTMAGAASMDFSAFLAEVRHEPTALQEEVSHIALRYRICIRPVPAFKKQDEPLSKTKDERYVFAPGQPIRTGRLTIDEGWDSYAVLKPEHRHHYDGSESISLNVSPMNEWKHLPILIDEAGVLYDETALASSAAYLGTRKALTRKDHPNVAAKTLPNGRRGMHEISIDAPCPTFFDVIILGFIWEVGFHYSPVKRTRFRKELLEQVARLDAGGAGIEEEKKELSRMNQARFEAGLAMIKRLEASASRLGLPLMEN
;
A
#
# COMPACT_ATOMS: atom_id res chain seq x y z
N MET A 1 -26.69 -20.51 1.54
CA MET A 1 -26.71 -20.80 3.00
C MET A 1 -25.74 -21.93 3.36
N TRP A 2 -24.54 -21.94 2.78
CA TRP A 2 -23.40 -22.78 3.21
C TRP A 2 -22.31 -21.92 3.90
N GLU A 3 -22.42 -20.59 3.77
CA GLU A 3 -21.49 -19.60 4.35
C GLU A 3 -21.60 -19.50 5.88
N ASP A 4 -22.69 -19.98 6.49
CA ASP A 4 -22.88 -19.95 7.96
C ASP A 4 -22.42 -21.25 8.67
N ALA A 5 -21.87 -22.21 7.93
CA ALA A 5 -21.63 -23.57 8.43
C ALA A 5 -20.21 -23.82 8.98
N VAL A 6 -19.34 -22.80 9.04
CA VAL A 6 -17.93 -23.00 9.44
C VAL A 6 -17.63 -22.39 10.80
N ASP A 7 -17.11 -23.20 11.73
CA ASP A 7 -16.73 -22.78 13.08
C ASP A 7 -15.67 -21.67 13.03
N PRO A 8 -15.97 -20.44 13.52
CA PRO A 8 -14.99 -19.36 13.56
C PRO A 8 -13.72 -19.72 14.34
N ASN A 9 -13.83 -20.60 15.35
CA ASN A 9 -12.66 -21.05 16.10
C ASN A 9 -11.75 -21.97 15.27
N ALA A 10 -12.30 -22.70 14.30
CA ALA A 10 -11.50 -23.48 13.38
C ALA A 10 -10.67 -22.55 12.49
N PHE A 11 -11.27 -21.49 11.95
CA PHE A 11 -10.56 -20.48 11.16
C PHE A 11 -9.46 -19.76 11.97
N LEU A 12 -9.75 -19.36 13.21
CA LEU A 12 -8.73 -18.71 14.05
C LEU A 12 -7.52 -19.62 14.31
N LYS A 13 -7.73 -20.94 14.39
CA LYS A 13 -6.61 -21.91 14.48
C LYS A 13 -5.83 -22.01 13.18
N THR A 14 -6.46 -21.83 12.02
CA THR A 14 -5.77 -21.89 10.72
C THR A 14 -4.88 -20.69 10.45
N LEU A 15 -5.05 -19.58 11.17
CA LEU A 15 -4.22 -18.37 11.00
C LEU A 15 -2.71 -18.65 11.13
N HIS A 16 -2.32 -19.58 12.00
CA HIS A 16 -0.92 -19.96 12.20
C HIS A 16 -0.45 -21.13 11.32
N ASN A 17 -1.35 -21.72 10.54
CA ASN A 17 -0.98 -22.83 9.67
C ASN A 17 -0.17 -22.31 8.49
N TYR A 18 0.76 -23.15 8.04
CA TYR A 18 1.44 -22.91 6.79
C TYR A 18 0.46 -23.01 5.62
N VAL A 19 0.62 -22.13 4.65
CA VAL A 19 -0.21 -22.05 3.46
C VAL A 19 0.61 -22.30 2.22
N PHE A 20 0.10 -23.13 1.33
CA PHE A 20 0.64 -23.38 0.01
C PHE A 20 -0.50 -23.23 -0.99
N PHE A 21 -0.23 -22.59 -2.12
CA PHE A 21 -1.20 -22.48 -3.20
C PHE A 21 -1.06 -23.65 -4.14
N GLU A 22 -2.21 -24.16 -4.59
CA GLU A 22 -2.25 -25.10 -5.68
C GLU A 22 -1.85 -24.40 -6.98
N ASP A 23 -1.21 -25.14 -7.90
CA ASP A 23 -0.79 -24.60 -9.18
C ASP A 23 -1.98 -24.04 -9.96
N GLY A 24 -1.88 -22.77 -10.34
CA GLY A 24 -2.92 -22.09 -11.12
C GLY A 24 -4.08 -21.53 -10.30
N LEU A 25 -4.04 -21.60 -8.95
CA LEU A 25 -5.01 -20.92 -8.10
C LEU A 25 -5.14 -19.46 -8.53
N THR A 26 -6.36 -19.04 -8.86
CA THR A 26 -6.66 -17.66 -9.24
C THR A 26 -7.06 -16.82 -8.04
N VAL A 27 -6.96 -15.49 -8.19
CA VAL A 27 -7.47 -14.54 -7.19
C VAL A 27 -8.95 -14.78 -6.89
N GLY A 28 -9.76 -15.04 -7.91
CA GLY A 28 -11.20 -15.27 -7.76
C GLY A 28 -11.48 -16.52 -6.95
N GLU A 29 -10.79 -17.62 -7.24
CA GLU A 29 -10.90 -18.87 -6.49
C GLU A 29 -10.42 -18.71 -5.05
N LEU A 30 -9.31 -17.99 -4.81
CA LEU A 30 -8.86 -17.67 -3.46
C LEU A 30 -9.96 -16.93 -2.68
N MET A 31 -10.57 -15.90 -3.28
CA MET A 31 -11.64 -15.14 -2.63
C MET A 31 -12.87 -16.01 -2.34
N GLU A 32 -13.29 -16.86 -3.27
CA GLU A 32 -14.41 -17.78 -3.05
C GLU A 32 -14.09 -18.85 -2.00
N ASN A 33 -12.86 -19.36 -1.96
CA ASN A 33 -12.40 -20.27 -0.91
C ASN A 33 -12.43 -19.61 0.47
N LEU A 34 -12.26 -18.28 0.54
CA LEU A 34 -12.36 -17.49 1.76
C LEU A 34 -13.80 -17.09 2.12
N ALA A 35 -14.75 -17.20 1.19
CA ALA A 35 -16.13 -16.77 1.37
C ALA A 35 -16.86 -17.39 2.57
N PRO A 36 -16.66 -18.68 2.91
CA PRO A 36 -17.27 -19.27 4.11
C PRO A 36 -16.86 -18.60 5.43
N TRP A 37 -15.78 -17.81 5.42
CA TRP A 37 -15.30 -17.07 6.59
C TRP A 37 -15.48 -15.57 6.47
N ALA A 38 -16.34 -15.08 5.57
CA ALA A 38 -16.49 -13.65 5.27
C ALA A 38 -16.66 -12.76 6.52
N GLY A 39 -17.47 -13.20 7.49
CA GLY A 39 -17.65 -12.49 8.75
C GLY A 39 -16.37 -12.40 9.60
N THR A 40 -15.59 -13.49 9.65
CA THR A 40 -14.31 -13.51 10.36
C THR A 40 -13.23 -12.70 9.63
N MET A 41 -13.20 -12.77 8.30
CA MET A 41 -12.31 -11.99 7.44
C MET A 41 -12.54 -10.49 7.63
N ALA A 42 -13.81 -10.06 7.68
CA ALA A 42 -14.17 -8.67 7.92
C ALA A 42 -13.60 -8.15 9.26
N GLY A 43 -13.64 -8.98 10.31
CA GLY A 43 -13.06 -8.68 11.61
C GLY A 43 -11.52 -8.67 11.60
N ALA A 44 -10.90 -9.71 11.05
CA ALA A 44 -9.45 -9.88 11.06
C ALA A 44 -8.71 -8.84 10.20
N ALA A 45 -9.25 -8.52 9.02
CA ALA A 45 -8.65 -7.56 8.10
C ALA A 45 -9.22 -6.14 8.24
N SER A 46 -10.18 -5.90 9.15
CA SER A 46 -10.85 -4.60 9.34
C SER A 46 -11.39 -4.00 8.03
N MET A 47 -12.03 -4.83 7.20
CA MET A 47 -12.51 -4.46 5.86
C MET A 47 -13.92 -4.98 5.57
N ASP A 48 -14.59 -4.40 4.57
CA ASP A 48 -15.88 -4.88 4.06
C ASP A 48 -15.69 -6.06 3.09
N PHE A 49 -15.29 -7.21 3.62
CA PHE A 49 -14.94 -8.39 2.82
C PHE A 49 -16.10 -8.84 1.92
N SER A 50 -17.34 -8.77 2.40
CA SER A 50 -18.54 -9.11 1.63
C SER A 50 -18.71 -8.24 0.39
N ALA A 51 -18.37 -6.95 0.44
CA ALA A 51 -18.39 -6.09 -0.74
C ALA A 51 -17.33 -6.48 -1.78
N PHE A 52 -16.16 -6.94 -1.35
CA PHE A 52 -15.13 -7.45 -2.26
C PHE A 52 -15.53 -8.79 -2.89
N LEU A 53 -16.13 -9.71 -2.12
CA LEU A 53 -16.70 -10.93 -2.68
C LEU A 53 -17.78 -10.63 -3.71
N ALA A 54 -18.69 -9.71 -3.38
CA ALA A 54 -19.72 -9.28 -4.31
C ALA A 54 -19.09 -8.77 -5.60
N GLU A 55 -18.07 -7.90 -5.52
CA GLU A 55 -17.32 -7.42 -6.68
C GLU A 55 -16.72 -8.57 -7.50
N VAL A 56 -15.97 -9.49 -6.88
CA VAL A 56 -15.36 -10.65 -7.56
C VAL A 56 -16.38 -11.46 -8.36
N ARG A 57 -17.61 -11.61 -7.85
CA ARG A 57 -18.68 -12.34 -8.50
C ARG A 57 -19.28 -11.62 -9.72
N HIS A 58 -19.02 -10.33 -9.91
CA HIS A 58 -19.47 -9.61 -11.11
C HIS A 58 -18.61 -9.96 -12.33
N GLU A 59 -19.21 -9.84 -13.51
CA GLU A 59 -18.47 -9.87 -14.77
C GLU A 59 -17.52 -8.66 -14.86
N PRO A 60 -16.29 -8.85 -15.35
CA PRO A 60 -15.34 -7.76 -15.56
C PRO A 60 -15.77 -6.87 -16.73
N THR A 61 -15.55 -5.56 -16.58
CA THR A 61 -15.71 -4.61 -17.70
C THR A 61 -14.55 -4.74 -18.69
N ALA A 62 -13.34 -4.96 -18.18
CA ALA A 62 -12.13 -5.19 -18.95
C ALA A 62 -11.19 -6.08 -18.12
N LEU A 63 -10.50 -7.02 -18.76
CA LEU A 63 -9.49 -7.84 -18.10
C LEU A 63 -8.15 -7.08 -18.05
N GLN A 64 -7.40 -7.28 -16.97
CA GLN A 64 -6.03 -6.78 -16.83
C GLN A 64 -5.05 -7.69 -17.58
N GLU A 65 -5.10 -7.66 -18.92
CA GLU A 65 -4.32 -8.56 -19.78
C GLU A 65 -2.81 -8.28 -19.75
N GLU A 66 -2.38 -7.08 -19.36
CA GLU A 66 -0.97 -6.70 -19.23
C GLU A 66 -0.28 -7.35 -18.02
N VAL A 67 -1.07 -7.83 -17.06
CA VAL A 67 -0.58 -8.49 -15.84
C VAL A 67 -0.47 -9.99 -16.09
N SER A 68 0.62 -10.58 -15.63
CA SER A 68 0.87 -12.02 -15.74
C SER A 68 0.27 -12.80 -14.56
N HIS A 69 0.49 -12.32 -13.34
CA HIS A 69 0.03 -12.93 -12.09
C HIS A 69 0.13 -11.93 -10.93
N ILE A 70 -0.50 -12.26 -9.82
CA ILE A 70 -0.28 -11.61 -8.52
C ILE A 70 0.75 -12.44 -7.76
N ALA A 71 1.78 -11.80 -7.25
CA ALA A 71 2.79 -12.44 -6.41
C ALA A 71 2.74 -11.89 -4.99
N LEU A 72 2.83 -12.79 -4.01
CA LEU A 72 3.01 -12.46 -2.59
C LEU A 72 4.47 -12.72 -2.25
N ARG A 73 5.22 -11.68 -1.89
CA ARG A 73 6.66 -11.79 -1.59
C ARG A 73 6.96 -11.26 -0.20
N TYR A 74 7.83 -11.97 0.51
CA TYR A 74 8.33 -11.49 1.78
C TYR A 74 9.35 -10.35 1.59
N ARG A 75 9.16 -9.27 2.32
CA ARG A 75 10.00 -8.08 2.31
C ARG A 75 10.48 -7.75 3.72
N ILE A 76 11.76 -7.42 3.83
CA ILE A 76 12.34 -6.73 4.99
C ILE A 76 12.85 -5.37 4.49
N CYS A 77 12.56 -4.29 5.20
CA CYS A 77 13.11 -2.97 4.91
C CYS A 77 13.78 -2.40 6.16
N ILE A 78 15.07 -2.07 6.04
CA ILE A 78 15.83 -1.36 7.06
C ILE A 78 15.91 0.11 6.65
N ARG A 79 15.33 1.00 7.46
CA ARG A 79 15.27 2.43 7.15
C ARG A 79 15.54 3.32 8.37
N PRO A 80 16.06 4.53 8.16
CA PRO A 80 16.19 5.50 9.24
C PRO A 80 14.83 5.91 9.79
N VAL A 81 14.75 6.13 11.10
CA VAL A 81 13.55 6.72 11.73
C VAL A 81 13.55 8.22 11.44
N PRO A 82 12.60 8.74 10.65
CA PRO A 82 12.54 10.16 10.34
C PRO A 82 12.12 10.95 11.58
N ALA A 83 12.78 12.07 11.82
CA ALA A 83 12.34 13.07 12.79
C ALA A 83 12.61 14.46 12.21
N PHE A 84 11.81 15.43 12.64
CA PHE A 84 11.90 16.80 12.16
C PHE A 84 11.79 17.80 13.32
N LYS A 85 12.43 18.95 13.18
CA LYS A 85 12.25 20.05 14.12
C LYS A 85 10.82 20.53 14.03
N LYS A 86 10.15 20.61 15.19
CA LYS A 86 8.82 21.20 15.30
C LYS A 86 8.87 22.62 14.72
N GLN A 87 8.00 22.89 13.76
CA GLN A 87 7.77 24.23 13.24
C GLN A 87 6.51 24.78 13.89
N ASP A 88 6.53 26.06 14.24
CA ASP A 88 5.37 26.76 14.80
C ASP A 88 4.23 26.86 13.76
N GLU A 89 4.59 26.99 12.49
CA GLU A 89 3.65 26.96 11.36
C GLU A 89 3.97 25.77 10.44
N PRO A 90 3.17 24.69 10.45
CA PRO A 90 3.40 23.51 9.61
C PRO A 90 3.06 23.75 8.12
N LEU A 91 2.52 24.92 7.80
CA LEU A 91 2.10 25.30 6.46
C LEU A 91 3.03 26.38 5.92
N SER A 92 3.66 26.09 4.79
CA SER A 92 4.39 27.10 4.03
C SER A 92 3.60 27.48 2.79
N LYS A 93 3.49 28.78 2.51
CA LYS A 93 2.85 29.29 1.29
C LYS A 93 3.85 29.18 0.15
N THR A 94 3.53 28.37 -0.86
CA THR A 94 4.31 28.28 -2.11
C THR A 94 4.20 29.57 -2.92
N LYS A 95 5.06 29.70 -3.94
CA LYS A 95 5.00 30.81 -4.92
C LYS A 95 3.64 30.94 -5.60
N ASP A 96 2.90 29.84 -5.72
CA ASP A 96 1.57 29.78 -6.34
C ASP A 96 0.43 29.95 -5.32
N GLU A 97 0.73 30.55 -4.17
CA GLU A 97 -0.19 30.79 -3.05
C GLU A 97 -0.83 29.54 -2.42
N ARG A 98 -0.35 28.34 -2.77
CA ARG A 98 -0.83 27.09 -2.14
C ARG A 98 -0.09 26.85 -0.85
N TYR A 99 -0.84 26.49 0.19
CA TYR A 99 -0.26 25.98 1.43
C TYR A 99 0.17 24.53 1.23
N VAL A 100 1.43 24.24 1.52
CA VAL A 100 1.98 22.88 1.55
C VAL A 100 2.53 22.60 2.94
N PHE A 101 2.29 21.36 3.37
CA PHE A 101 2.86 20.85 4.59
C PHE A 101 4.38 20.79 4.45
N ALA A 102 5.08 21.56 5.28
CA ALA A 102 6.52 21.50 5.40
C ALA A 102 6.83 20.78 6.71
N PRO A 103 7.32 19.53 6.70
CA PRO A 103 7.57 18.78 7.93
C PRO A 103 8.67 19.40 8.82
N GLY A 104 9.33 20.47 8.37
CA GLY A 104 10.44 21.13 9.06
C GLY A 104 11.81 20.60 8.64
N GLN A 105 12.85 21.10 9.30
CA GLN A 105 14.21 20.62 9.06
C GLN A 105 14.39 19.22 9.65
N PRO A 106 14.98 18.26 8.91
CA PRO A 106 15.23 16.93 9.43
C PRO A 106 16.19 16.97 10.63
N ILE A 107 15.90 16.15 11.64
CA ILE A 107 16.74 15.94 12.82
C ILE A 107 17.53 14.66 12.62
N ARG A 108 18.82 14.71 12.97
CA ARG A 108 19.65 13.51 13.09
C ARG A 108 19.17 12.69 14.29
N THR A 109 18.53 11.56 14.03
CA THR A 109 18.10 10.60 15.06
C THR A 109 19.17 9.54 15.33
N GLY A 110 19.89 9.12 14.30
CA GLY A 110 20.77 7.94 14.36
C GLY A 110 20.02 6.62 14.61
N ARG A 111 18.68 6.63 14.57
CA ARG A 111 17.83 5.47 14.84
C ARG A 111 17.46 4.77 13.54
N LEU A 112 17.36 3.46 13.61
CA LEU A 112 16.89 2.59 12.54
C LEU A 112 15.62 1.89 12.98
N THR A 113 14.76 1.59 12.01
CA THR A 113 13.63 0.68 12.17
C THR A 113 13.73 -0.41 11.12
N ILE A 114 13.14 -1.55 11.44
CA ILE A 114 12.99 -2.69 10.54
C ILE A 114 11.49 -2.88 10.37
N ASP A 115 11.04 -2.86 9.13
CA ASP A 115 9.68 -3.24 8.77
C ASP A 115 9.75 -4.50 7.95
N GLU A 116 9.04 -5.54 8.38
CA GLU A 116 8.96 -6.81 7.67
C GLU A 116 7.51 -7.19 7.42
N GLY A 117 7.27 -7.94 6.36
CA GLY A 117 5.94 -8.41 6.01
C GLY A 117 5.90 -9.06 4.65
N TRP A 118 4.76 -9.64 4.32
CA TRP A 118 4.46 -10.06 2.96
C TRP A 118 3.77 -8.91 2.25
N ASP A 119 4.20 -8.61 1.03
CA ASP A 119 3.58 -7.61 0.17
C ASP A 119 2.98 -8.31 -1.07
N SER A 120 1.85 -7.80 -1.55
CA SER A 120 1.28 -8.22 -2.83
C SER A 120 1.62 -7.24 -3.95
N TYR A 121 1.96 -7.75 -5.13
CA TYR A 121 2.15 -6.93 -6.32
C TYR A 121 1.72 -7.64 -7.58
N ALA A 122 1.24 -6.86 -8.54
CA ALA A 122 0.83 -7.34 -9.85
C ALA A 122 2.02 -7.31 -10.82
N VAL A 123 2.48 -8.48 -11.26
CA VAL A 123 3.67 -8.60 -12.12
C VAL A 123 3.30 -8.37 -13.57
N LEU A 124 3.92 -7.36 -14.19
CA LEU A 124 3.72 -7.05 -15.61
C LEU A 124 4.37 -8.10 -16.51
N LYS A 125 3.65 -8.47 -17.57
CA LYS A 125 4.22 -9.25 -18.67
C LYS A 125 5.39 -8.47 -19.30
N PRO A 126 6.52 -9.13 -19.65
CA PRO A 126 7.71 -8.46 -20.18
C PRO A 126 7.43 -7.50 -21.34
N GLU A 127 6.56 -7.89 -22.26
CA GLU A 127 6.17 -7.13 -23.44
C GLU A 127 5.43 -5.81 -23.12
N HIS A 128 4.78 -5.69 -21.95
CA HIS A 128 4.01 -4.50 -21.57
C HIS A 128 4.79 -3.52 -20.67
N ARG A 129 5.97 -3.90 -20.15
CA ARG A 129 6.77 -3.07 -19.22
C ARG A 129 7.13 -1.69 -19.76
N HIS A 130 7.26 -1.57 -21.08
CA HIS A 130 7.60 -0.31 -21.75
C HIS A 130 6.49 0.76 -21.63
N HIS A 131 5.25 0.37 -21.33
CA HIS A 131 4.15 1.31 -21.05
C HIS A 131 4.22 1.89 -19.62
N TYR A 132 5.07 1.33 -18.76
CA TYR A 132 5.15 1.65 -17.32
C TYR A 132 6.57 2.02 -16.90
N ASP A 133 7.27 2.81 -17.73
CA ASP A 133 8.64 3.27 -17.48
C ASP A 133 9.64 2.13 -17.19
N GLY A 134 9.39 0.94 -17.74
CA GLY A 134 10.21 -0.25 -17.51
C GLY A 134 9.99 -0.92 -16.15
N SER A 135 8.96 -0.51 -15.39
CA SER A 135 8.56 -1.17 -14.14
C SER A 135 8.26 -2.65 -14.36
N GLU A 136 8.58 -3.48 -13.37
CA GLU A 136 8.28 -4.92 -13.39
C GLU A 136 6.90 -5.24 -12.82
N SER A 137 6.30 -4.28 -12.10
CA SER A 137 5.01 -4.44 -11.45
C SER A 137 4.21 -3.14 -11.45
N ILE A 138 2.90 -3.28 -11.21
CA ILE A 138 1.97 -2.17 -11.04
C ILE A 138 1.16 -2.32 -9.76
N SER A 139 0.61 -1.20 -9.28
CA SER A 139 -0.40 -1.19 -8.24
C SER A 139 -1.78 -1.38 -8.87
N LEU A 140 -2.59 -2.27 -8.30
CA LEU A 140 -3.97 -2.50 -8.72
C LEU A 140 -5.00 -1.79 -7.81
N ASN A 141 -4.54 -0.88 -6.93
CA ASN A 141 -5.35 -0.30 -5.85
C ASN A 141 -6.54 0.54 -6.36
N VAL A 142 -6.52 0.92 -7.65
CA VAL A 142 -7.58 1.67 -8.34
C VAL A 142 -8.39 0.82 -9.33
N SER A 143 -7.96 -0.41 -9.59
CA SER A 143 -8.61 -1.34 -10.51
C SER A 143 -9.57 -2.29 -9.74
N PRO A 144 -10.83 -2.42 -10.17
CA PRO A 144 -11.77 -3.39 -9.63
C PRO A 144 -11.25 -4.83 -9.63
N MET A 145 -11.47 -5.57 -8.54
CA MET A 145 -10.95 -6.92 -8.37
C MET A 145 -11.51 -7.89 -9.41
N ASN A 146 -12.76 -7.69 -9.85
CA ASN A 146 -13.31 -8.49 -10.95
C ASN A 146 -12.48 -8.41 -12.23
N GLU A 147 -11.80 -7.29 -12.50
CA GLU A 147 -10.95 -7.11 -13.69
C GLU A 147 -9.68 -7.97 -13.66
N TRP A 148 -9.26 -8.43 -12.47
CA TRP A 148 -8.04 -9.23 -12.30
C TRP A 148 -8.25 -10.52 -11.49
N LYS A 149 -9.51 -10.89 -11.20
CA LYS A 149 -9.87 -12.14 -10.50
C LYS A 149 -9.39 -13.41 -11.21
N HIS A 150 -9.18 -13.33 -12.52
CA HIS A 150 -8.76 -14.44 -13.36
C HIS A 150 -7.23 -14.68 -13.30
N LEU A 151 -6.47 -13.74 -12.73
CA LEU A 151 -5.03 -13.86 -12.66
C LEU A 151 -4.62 -14.93 -11.64
N PRO A 152 -3.61 -15.75 -11.96
CA PRO A 152 -2.99 -16.63 -10.98
C PRO A 152 -2.45 -15.81 -9.79
N ILE A 153 -2.54 -16.36 -8.60
CA ILE A 153 -1.89 -15.84 -7.40
C ILE A 153 -0.86 -16.84 -6.89
N LEU A 154 0.36 -16.35 -6.60
CA LEU A 154 1.50 -17.18 -6.24
C LEU A 154 2.19 -16.62 -4.98
N ILE A 155 2.82 -17.51 -4.22
CA ILE A 155 3.71 -17.15 -3.11
C ILE A 155 5.14 -17.28 -3.64
N ASP A 156 5.93 -16.21 -3.57
CA ASP A 156 7.35 -16.25 -3.92
C ASP A 156 8.15 -16.84 -2.75
N GLU A 157 8.90 -17.91 -3.03
CA GLU A 157 9.76 -18.56 -2.03
C GLU A 157 11.00 -17.70 -1.70
N ALA A 158 11.36 -16.77 -2.59
CA ALA A 158 12.42 -15.81 -2.34
C ALA A 158 11.83 -14.54 -1.70
N GLY A 159 12.50 -14.05 -0.66
CA GLY A 159 12.25 -12.75 -0.08
C GLY A 159 13.26 -11.71 -0.55
N VAL A 160 13.01 -10.45 -0.17
CA VAL A 160 13.92 -9.34 -0.45
C VAL A 160 14.17 -8.51 0.80
N LEU A 161 15.43 -8.22 1.07
CA LEU A 161 15.86 -7.22 2.04
C LEU A 161 16.25 -5.92 1.32
N TYR A 162 15.59 -4.84 1.68
CA TYR A 162 15.89 -3.48 1.28
C TYR A 162 16.68 -2.74 2.36
N ASP A 163 17.85 -2.24 1.99
CA ASP A 163 18.61 -1.30 2.81
C ASP A 163 18.41 0.13 2.29
N GLU A 164 17.44 0.83 2.87
CA GLU A 164 17.16 2.24 2.57
C GLU A 164 18.19 3.19 3.19
N THR A 165 19.09 2.72 4.05
CA THR A 165 20.19 3.57 4.54
C THR A 165 21.17 3.94 3.41
N ALA A 166 21.13 3.21 2.29
CA ALA A 166 21.86 3.54 1.07
C ALA A 166 21.32 4.77 0.31
N LEU A 167 20.08 5.19 0.58
CA LEU A 167 19.48 6.36 -0.04
C LEU A 167 20.19 7.64 0.40
N ALA A 168 20.38 8.57 -0.54
CA ALA A 168 21.03 9.84 -0.24
C ALA A 168 20.28 10.69 0.81
N SER A 169 18.95 10.59 0.84
CA SER A 169 18.08 11.27 1.82
C SER A 169 18.30 10.75 3.25
N SER A 170 18.66 9.47 3.42
CA SER A 170 18.86 8.83 4.72
C SER A 170 20.00 9.45 5.52
N ALA A 171 20.98 10.07 4.83
CA ALA A 171 22.11 10.70 5.48
C ALA A 171 21.73 11.85 6.43
N ALA A 172 20.62 12.54 6.17
CA ALA A 172 20.14 13.62 7.03
C ALA A 172 19.71 13.10 8.42
N TYR A 173 19.14 11.90 8.47
CA TYR A 173 18.63 11.28 9.71
C TYR A 173 19.71 10.48 10.44
N LEU A 174 20.60 9.81 9.71
CA LEU A 174 21.67 9.00 10.31
C LEU A 174 22.90 9.83 10.71
N GLY A 175 23.12 10.96 10.03
CA GLY A 175 24.33 11.78 10.15
C GLY A 175 25.57 11.12 9.55
N THR A 176 25.37 10.15 8.66
CA THR A 176 26.41 9.49 7.88
C THR A 176 25.87 9.18 6.49
N ARG A 177 26.75 9.20 5.48
CA ARG A 177 26.44 8.75 4.11
C ARG A 177 26.80 7.28 3.89
N LYS A 178 27.32 6.59 4.91
CA LYS A 178 27.65 5.17 4.83
C LYS A 178 26.37 4.37 5.02
N ALA A 179 26.02 3.59 4.01
CA ALA A 179 24.99 2.56 4.09
C ALA A 179 25.43 1.43 5.02
N LEU A 180 24.47 0.65 5.53
CA LEU A 180 24.73 -0.57 6.27
C LEU A 180 25.34 -1.64 5.37
N THR A 181 24.82 -1.74 4.14
CA THR A 181 25.24 -2.73 3.16
C THR A 181 26.23 -2.15 2.15
N ARG A 182 27.12 -3.01 1.66
CA ARG A 182 28.18 -2.64 0.71
C ARG A 182 27.70 -2.83 -0.73
N LYS A 183 27.72 -1.75 -1.52
CA LYS A 183 27.28 -1.75 -2.93
C LYS A 183 28.05 -2.72 -3.84
N ASP A 184 29.28 -3.05 -3.45
CA ASP A 184 30.23 -3.86 -4.20
C ASP A 184 30.21 -5.33 -3.77
N HIS A 185 29.35 -5.69 -2.82
CA HIS A 185 29.16 -7.07 -2.42
C HIS A 185 28.39 -7.84 -3.51
N PRO A 186 28.79 -9.08 -3.87
CA PRO A 186 28.19 -9.82 -4.98
C PRO A 186 26.68 -10.08 -4.82
N ASN A 187 26.20 -10.19 -3.58
CA ASN A 187 24.78 -10.44 -3.28
C ASN A 187 23.95 -9.15 -3.14
N VAL A 188 24.51 -7.98 -3.47
CA VAL A 188 23.83 -6.69 -3.34
C VAL A 188 23.56 -6.12 -4.72
N ALA A 189 22.29 -5.99 -5.08
CA ALA A 189 21.86 -5.26 -6.26
C ALA A 189 21.57 -3.79 -5.89
N ALA A 190 22.28 -2.84 -6.49
CA ALA A 190 21.97 -1.43 -6.32
C ALA A 190 20.87 -1.01 -7.29
N LYS A 191 19.66 -0.70 -6.78
CA LYS A 191 18.59 -0.16 -7.63
C LYS A 191 18.88 1.30 -7.96
N THR A 192 18.46 1.73 -9.14
CA THR A 192 18.45 3.15 -9.52
C THR A 192 16.99 3.59 -9.53
N LEU A 193 16.70 4.73 -8.88
CA LEU A 193 15.35 5.29 -8.88
C LEU A 193 15.00 5.81 -10.28
N PRO A 194 13.71 5.93 -10.62
CA PRO A 194 13.27 6.45 -11.94
C PRO A 194 13.86 7.82 -12.31
N ASN A 195 14.21 8.64 -11.32
CA ASN A 195 14.85 9.94 -11.52
C ASN A 195 16.39 9.88 -11.68
N GLY A 196 16.95 8.69 -11.93
CA GLY A 196 18.39 8.46 -12.10
C GLY A 196 19.20 8.57 -10.81
N ARG A 197 18.57 8.84 -9.66
CA ARG A 197 19.28 8.90 -8.37
C ARG A 197 19.57 7.49 -7.87
N ARG A 198 20.65 7.39 -7.12
CA ARG A 198 21.04 6.15 -6.44
C ARG A 198 19.91 5.69 -5.52
N GLY A 199 19.38 4.51 -5.80
CA GLY A 199 18.32 3.89 -5.03
C GLY A 199 18.85 3.10 -3.84
N MET A 200 17.95 2.34 -3.23
CA MET A 200 18.25 1.42 -2.15
C MET A 200 19.10 0.24 -2.64
N HIS A 201 19.76 -0.42 -1.69
CA HIS A 201 20.39 -1.71 -1.95
C HIS A 201 19.36 -2.82 -1.72
N GLU A 202 19.33 -3.80 -2.63
CA GLU A 202 18.42 -4.95 -2.62
C GLU A 202 19.24 -6.23 -2.46
N ILE A 203 18.81 -7.11 -1.56
CA ILE A 203 19.45 -8.40 -1.27
C ILE A 203 18.38 -9.47 -1.31
N SER A 204 18.58 -10.51 -2.12
CA SER A 204 17.73 -11.70 -2.10
C SER A 204 17.98 -12.51 -0.82
N ILE A 205 16.91 -12.92 -0.16
CA ILE A 205 16.92 -13.71 1.06
C ILE A 205 15.97 -14.90 0.91
N ASP A 206 16.14 -15.92 1.75
CA ASP A 206 15.13 -16.98 1.86
C ASP A 206 13.91 -16.41 2.61
N ALA A 207 12.72 -16.56 2.05
CA ALA A 207 11.51 -16.14 2.74
C ALA A 207 11.23 -17.08 3.94
N PRO A 208 10.65 -16.57 5.06
CA PRO A 208 10.13 -17.42 6.10
C PRO A 208 8.98 -18.27 5.55
N CYS A 209 8.67 -19.38 6.23
CA CYS A 209 7.56 -20.24 5.82
C CYS A 209 6.23 -19.43 5.84
N PRO A 210 5.48 -19.40 4.73
CA PRO A 210 4.28 -18.59 4.62
C PRO A 210 3.17 -19.10 5.55
N THR A 211 2.68 -18.25 6.45
CA THR A 211 1.50 -18.56 7.27
C THR A 211 0.24 -17.94 6.66
N PHE A 212 -0.92 -18.53 6.95
CA PHE A 212 -2.19 -17.99 6.47
C PHE A 212 -2.40 -16.53 6.92
N PHE A 213 -2.08 -16.20 8.17
CA PHE A 213 -2.21 -14.84 8.68
C PHE A 213 -1.29 -13.85 7.97
N ASP A 214 0.01 -14.16 7.89
CA ASP A 214 0.99 -13.21 7.36
C ASP A 214 0.81 -13.01 5.84
N VAL A 215 0.53 -14.09 5.11
CA VAL A 215 0.47 -14.05 3.65
C VAL A 215 -0.91 -13.66 3.13
N ILE A 216 -1.97 -14.28 3.64
CA ILE A 216 -3.33 -14.05 3.13
C ILE A 216 -3.93 -12.82 3.78
N ILE A 217 -3.92 -12.74 5.11
CA ILE A 217 -4.58 -11.63 5.81
C ILE A 217 -3.79 -10.34 5.64
N LEU A 218 -2.52 -10.33 6.07
CA LEU A 218 -1.69 -9.13 6.02
C LEU A 218 -1.16 -8.85 4.61
N GLY A 219 -0.65 -9.85 3.90
CA GLY A 219 0.00 -9.61 2.61
C GLY A 219 -0.93 -9.38 1.43
N PHE A 220 -2.11 -10.02 1.42
CA PHE A 220 -3.04 -9.90 0.29
C PHE A 220 -4.29 -9.09 0.64
N ILE A 221 -5.06 -9.56 1.60
CA ILE A 221 -6.39 -9.03 1.90
C ILE A 221 -6.31 -7.62 2.47
N TRP A 222 -5.36 -7.35 3.37
CA TRP A 222 -5.13 -6.01 3.90
C TRP A 222 -4.73 -5.05 2.78
N GLU A 223 -3.76 -5.40 1.93
CA GLU A 223 -3.31 -4.54 0.82
C GLU A 223 -4.46 -4.15 -0.12
N VAL A 224 -5.31 -5.11 -0.46
CA VAL A 224 -6.53 -4.87 -1.24
C VAL A 224 -7.49 -3.91 -0.51
N GLY A 225 -7.74 -4.15 0.77
CA GLY A 225 -8.73 -3.43 1.57
C GLY A 225 -8.26 -2.06 2.07
N PHE A 226 -6.96 -1.82 2.14
CA PHE A 226 -6.35 -0.69 2.86
C PHE A 226 -6.67 0.65 2.22
N HIS A 227 -6.61 0.73 0.88
CA HIS A 227 -6.73 2.00 0.18
C HIS A 227 -8.18 2.47 0.06
N TYR A 228 -9.09 1.59 -0.37
CA TYR A 228 -10.47 1.94 -0.65
C TYR A 228 -11.40 0.72 -0.53
N SER A 229 -12.61 0.92 -0.02
CA SER A 229 -13.69 -0.05 -0.27
C SER A 229 -14.06 -0.04 -1.76
N PRO A 230 -14.69 -1.11 -2.30
CA PRO A 230 -15.03 -1.19 -3.72
C PRO A 230 -15.81 0.02 -4.24
N VAL A 231 -16.79 0.50 -3.45
CA VAL A 231 -17.58 1.70 -3.75
C VAL A 231 -16.71 2.96 -3.79
N LYS A 232 -15.82 3.14 -2.81
CA LYS A 232 -14.90 4.30 -2.77
C LYS A 232 -13.93 4.28 -3.95
N ARG A 233 -13.40 3.10 -4.28
CA ARG A 233 -12.44 2.91 -5.38
C ARG A 233 -13.09 3.23 -6.73
N THR A 234 -14.29 2.69 -6.98
CA THR A 234 -15.03 2.96 -8.23
C THR A 234 -15.35 4.45 -8.39
N ARG A 235 -15.75 5.12 -7.31
CA ARG A 235 -15.95 6.57 -7.31
C ARG A 235 -14.66 7.32 -7.63
N PHE A 236 -13.57 6.99 -6.93
CA PHE A 236 -12.26 7.62 -7.16
C PHE A 236 -11.75 7.42 -8.59
N ARG A 237 -11.87 6.20 -9.13
CA ARG A 237 -11.52 5.90 -10.53
C ARG A 237 -12.33 6.75 -11.51
N LYS A 238 -13.64 6.90 -11.29
CA LYS A 238 -14.49 7.76 -12.13
C LYS A 238 -14.03 9.23 -12.08
N GLU A 239 -13.79 9.76 -10.89
CA GLU A 239 -13.29 11.13 -10.71
C GLU A 239 -11.92 11.32 -11.42
N LEU A 240 -11.04 10.33 -11.37
CA LEU A 240 -9.74 10.35 -12.04
C LEU A 240 -9.87 10.35 -13.57
N LEU A 241 -10.72 9.47 -14.12
CA LEU A 241 -10.96 9.40 -15.57
C LEU A 241 -11.57 10.69 -16.12
N GLU A 242 -12.49 11.31 -15.38
CA GLU A 242 -13.06 12.62 -15.73
C GLU A 242 -11.98 13.72 -15.73
N GLN A 243 -11.05 13.71 -14.77
CA GLN A 243 -9.94 14.66 -14.73
C GLN A 243 -8.99 14.48 -15.92
N VAL A 244 -8.62 13.25 -16.26
CA VAL A 244 -7.75 12.95 -17.41
C VAL A 244 -8.41 13.42 -18.71
N ALA A 245 -9.68 13.07 -18.93
CA ALA A 245 -10.41 13.49 -20.13
C ALA A 245 -10.48 15.03 -20.28
N ARG A 246 -10.56 15.78 -19.18
CA ARG A 246 -10.54 17.25 -19.20
C ARG A 246 -9.16 17.83 -19.51
N LEU A 247 -8.08 17.19 -19.04
CA LEU A 247 -6.72 17.59 -19.37
C LEU A 247 -6.44 17.37 -20.86
N ASP A 248 -6.88 16.24 -21.41
CA ASP A 248 -6.72 15.92 -22.84
C ASP A 248 -7.58 16.83 -23.74
N ALA A 249 -8.76 17.25 -23.27
CA ALA A 249 -9.63 18.19 -23.97
C ALA A 249 -9.17 19.67 -23.90
N GLY A 250 -8.00 19.96 -23.33
CA GLY A 250 -7.45 21.32 -23.25
C GLY A 250 -8.26 22.27 -22.36
N GLY A 251 -8.92 21.77 -21.31
CA GLY A 251 -10.00 22.44 -20.60
C GLY A 251 -9.68 23.84 -20.03
N ALA A 252 -10.34 24.86 -20.59
CA ALA A 252 -10.38 26.25 -20.11
C ALA A 252 -11.12 26.47 -18.77
N GLY A 253 -11.50 25.40 -18.05
CA GLY A 253 -12.19 25.45 -16.74
C GLY A 253 -11.35 25.05 -15.53
N ILE A 254 -10.06 24.72 -15.73
CA ILE A 254 -9.16 24.18 -14.69
C ILE A 254 -8.97 25.14 -13.51
N GLU A 255 -9.13 26.45 -13.69
CA GLU A 255 -8.84 27.44 -12.65
C GLU A 255 -9.98 27.60 -11.64
N GLU A 256 -11.23 27.45 -12.07
CA GLU A 256 -12.42 27.56 -11.21
C GLU A 256 -12.62 26.28 -10.39
N GLU A 257 -12.41 25.11 -10.99
CA GLU A 257 -12.39 23.83 -10.28
C GLU A 257 -11.17 23.68 -9.35
N LYS A 258 -10.00 24.22 -9.70
CA LYS A 258 -8.87 24.26 -8.75
C LYS A 258 -9.22 25.05 -7.49
N LYS A 259 -9.98 26.14 -7.61
CA LYS A 259 -10.45 26.93 -6.46
C LYS A 259 -11.48 26.15 -5.63
N GLU A 260 -12.39 25.44 -6.29
CA GLU A 260 -13.43 24.65 -5.61
C GLU A 260 -12.86 23.39 -4.94
N LEU A 261 -11.98 22.65 -5.61
CA LEU A 261 -11.26 21.50 -5.07
C LEU A 261 -10.34 21.91 -3.91
N SER A 262 -9.68 23.07 -4.00
CA SER A 262 -8.89 23.63 -2.90
C SER A 262 -9.77 23.92 -1.67
N ARG A 263 -10.95 24.54 -1.86
CA ARG A 263 -11.93 24.77 -0.79
C ARG A 263 -12.47 23.46 -0.19
N MET A 264 -12.78 22.47 -1.02
CA MET A 264 -13.28 21.17 -0.57
C MET A 264 -12.22 20.39 0.23
N ASN A 265 -10.97 20.40 -0.23
CA ASN A 265 -9.86 19.77 0.47
C ASN A 265 -9.58 20.46 1.81
N GLN A 266 -9.67 21.79 1.85
CA GLN A 266 -9.56 22.55 3.09
C GLN A 266 -10.67 22.20 4.09
N ALA A 267 -11.93 22.14 3.65
CA ALA A 267 -13.06 21.77 4.51
C ALA A 267 -12.96 20.32 5.03
N ARG A 268 -12.57 19.36 4.17
CA ARG A 268 -12.32 17.97 4.59
C ARG A 268 -11.18 17.86 5.60
N PHE A 269 -10.13 18.65 5.42
CA PHE A 269 -8.99 18.68 6.31
C PHE A 269 -9.34 19.30 7.67
N GLU A 270 -10.08 20.40 7.70
CA GLU A 270 -10.62 20.99 8.93
C GLU A 270 -11.52 20.02 9.69
N ALA A 271 -12.35 19.26 8.98
CA ALA A 271 -13.15 18.19 9.56
C ALA A 271 -12.28 17.04 10.13
N GLY A 272 -11.20 16.66 9.44
CA GLY A 272 -10.23 15.67 9.91
C GLY A 272 -9.49 16.14 11.17
N LEU A 273 -9.04 17.39 11.22
CA LEU A 273 -8.44 18.02 12.39
C LEU A 273 -9.40 18.07 13.58
N ALA A 274 -10.66 18.42 13.33
CA ALA A 274 -11.70 18.41 14.36
C ALA A 274 -11.95 16.99 14.90
N MET A 275 -11.92 15.99 14.02
CA MET A 275 -12.06 14.58 14.41
C MET A 275 -10.87 14.10 15.25
N ILE A 276 -9.62 14.42 14.86
CA ILE A 276 -8.42 14.09 15.64
C ILE A 276 -8.49 14.73 17.02
N LYS A 277 -8.82 16.02 17.12
CA LYS A 277 -9.00 16.70 18.42
C LYS A 277 -10.08 16.05 19.30
N ARG A 278 -11.16 15.55 18.69
CA ARG A 278 -12.21 14.80 19.42
C ARG A 278 -11.72 13.42 19.89
N LEU A 279 -10.89 12.75 19.09
CA LEU A 279 -10.28 11.47 19.45
C LEU A 279 -9.28 11.65 20.58
N GLU A 280 -8.43 12.67 20.53
CA GLU A 280 -7.50 13.03 21.61
C GLU A 280 -8.24 13.38 22.91
N ALA A 281 -9.30 14.19 22.82
CA ALA A 281 -10.14 14.53 23.99
C ALA A 281 -10.90 13.32 24.56
N SER A 282 -11.21 12.32 23.72
CA SER A 282 -11.84 11.06 24.14
C SER A 282 -10.81 10.11 24.77
N ALA A 283 -9.63 9.98 24.17
CA ALA A 283 -8.52 9.18 24.67
C ALA A 283 -8.04 9.69 26.04
N SER A 284 -7.91 11.01 26.21
CA SER A 284 -7.62 11.67 27.49
C SER A 284 -8.68 11.36 28.56
N ARG A 285 -9.97 11.39 28.19
CA ARG A 285 -11.07 11.02 29.10
C ARG A 285 -11.04 9.55 29.51
N LEU A 286 -10.52 8.68 28.66
CA LEU A 286 -10.38 7.24 28.91
C LEU A 286 -9.07 6.87 29.62
N GLY A 287 -8.22 7.86 29.95
CA GLY A 287 -6.94 7.62 30.60
C GLY A 287 -5.92 6.89 29.72
N LEU A 288 -6.16 6.86 28.39
CA LEU A 288 -5.19 6.31 27.45
C LEU A 288 -4.02 7.30 27.33
N PRO A 289 -2.77 6.82 27.40
CA PRO A 289 -1.62 7.69 27.21
C PRO A 289 -1.71 8.30 25.81
N LEU A 290 -1.97 9.60 25.74
CA LEU A 290 -1.65 10.37 24.54
C LEU A 290 -0.15 10.22 24.37
N MET A 291 0.33 9.91 23.16
CA MET A 291 1.77 9.91 22.91
C MET A 291 2.32 11.28 23.30
N GLU A 292 2.95 11.37 24.46
CA GLU A 292 3.68 12.55 24.89
C GLU A 292 4.91 12.64 23.96
N ASN A 293 4.88 13.63 23.08
CA ASN A 293 6.02 14.06 22.28
C ASN A 293 6.77 15.17 22.99
#